data_AF-I0Z387-F1
#
_entry.id   AF-I0Z387-F1
#
_cell.length_a   1.000
_cell.length_b   1.000
_cell.length_c   1.000
_cell.angle_alpha   90.00
_cell.angle_beta   90.00
_cell.angle_gamma   90.00
#
_symmetry.space_group_name_H-M   'P 1'
#
loop_
_entity.id
_entity.type
_entity.pdbx_description
1 polymer ?
#
loop_
_entity_poly.entity_id
_entity_poly.type
_entity_poly.pdbx_seq_one_letter_code
_entity_poly.pdbx_strand_id
1 'polypeptide(L)'
;VKGNWLADEDDRLKQLVKTEGEGQWSAIARHFPGRIGKQCRERWHNQLRPDIKREAWTDEEETILIEAHRRVGNKWADIAKVITGRTENAVKNHWNATLRRR
;
A
#
# COMPACT_ATOMS: atom_id res chain seq x y z
N VAL A 1 -5.80 -18.23 -1.71
CA VAL A 1 -4.46 -18.24 -1.08
C VAL A 1 -4.39 -17.15 -0.02
N LYS A 2 -4.35 -17.55 1.25
CA LYS A 2 -3.87 -16.69 2.34
C LYS A 2 -2.37 -16.96 2.44
N GLY A 3 -1.54 -15.97 2.19
CA GLY A 3 -0.08 -16.13 2.18
C GLY A 3 0.64 -14.91 1.64
N ASN A 4 1.90 -14.76 2.01
CA ASN A 4 2.77 -13.69 1.50
C ASN A 4 2.90 -13.80 -0.02
N TRP A 5 3.08 -12.65 -0.67
CA TRP A 5 3.43 -12.60 -2.08
C TRP A 5 4.91 -12.94 -2.24
N LEU A 6 5.22 -13.85 -3.16
CA LEU A 6 6.59 -14.17 -3.55
C LEU A 6 7.14 -13.11 -4.51
N ALA A 7 8.47 -13.01 -4.62
CA ALA A 7 9.13 -12.09 -5.55
C ALA A 7 8.67 -12.33 -7.01
N ASP A 8 8.60 -13.59 -7.42
CA ASP A 8 8.12 -13.96 -8.77
C ASP A 8 6.65 -13.57 -8.98
N GLU A 9 5.80 -13.68 -7.94
CA GLU A 9 4.41 -13.24 -8.02
C GLU A 9 4.34 -11.70 -8.19
N ASP A 10 5.19 -10.96 -7.48
CA ASP A 10 5.26 -9.50 -7.58
C ASP A 10 5.73 -9.04 -8.97
N ASP A 11 6.77 -9.66 -9.51
CA ASP A 11 7.29 -9.32 -10.83
C ASP A 11 6.29 -9.65 -11.92
N ARG A 12 5.59 -10.79 -11.78
CA ARG A 12 4.49 -11.12 -12.67
C ARG A 12 3.35 -10.12 -12.55
N LEU A 13 3.01 -9.66 -11.35
CA LEU A 13 1.94 -8.68 -11.14
C LEU A 13 2.30 -7.33 -11.78
N LYS A 14 3.54 -6.86 -11.61
CA LYS A 14 4.03 -5.64 -12.28
C LYS A 14 3.94 -5.76 -13.80
N GLN A 15 4.35 -6.89 -14.35
CA GLN A 15 4.27 -7.14 -15.80
C GLN A 15 2.82 -7.09 -16.29
N LEU A 16 1.92 -7.81 -15.63
CA LEU A 16 0.51 -7.88 -16.02
C LEU A 16 -0.20 -6.53 -15.90
N VAL A 17 0.09 -5.75 -14.85
CA VAL A 17 -0.43 -4.37 -14.75
C VAL A 17 0.06 -3.49 -15.89
N LYS A 18 1.33 -3.65 -16.30
CA LYS A 18 1.90 -2.90 -17.44
C LYS A 18 1.26 -3.29 -18.77
N THR A 19 0.92 -4.58 -18.96
CA THR A 19 0.38 -5.08 -20.24
C THR A 19 -1.15 -4.98 -20.34
N GLU A 20 -1.88 -5.23 -19.26
CA GLU A 20 -3.36 -5.23 -19.24
C GLU A 20 -3.96 -3.92 -18.73
N GLY A 21 -3.16 -3.11 -18.02
CA GLY A 21 -3.59 -1.85 -17.42
C GLY A 21 -3.95 -1.96 -15.94
N GLU A 22 -3.67 -0.89 -15.19
CA GLU A 22 -4.08 -0.74 -13.81
C GLU A 22 -5.63 -0.70 -13.72
N GLY A 23 -6.22 -1.61 -12.94
CA GLY A 23 -7.67 -1.73 -12.81
C GLY A 23 -8.25 -3.05 -13.31
N GLN A 24 -7.53 -3.79 -14.18
CA GLN A 24 -7.98 -5.08 -14.72
C GLN A 24 -7.78 -6.26 -13.74
N TRP A 25 -8.05 -6.04 -12.45
CA TRP A 25 -7.68 -6.97 -11.38
C TRP A 25 -8.29 -8.37 -11.52
N SER A 26 -9.52 -8.47 -12.00
CA SER A 26 -10.17 -9.75 -12.23
C SER A 26 -9.53 -10.54 -13.38
N ALA A 27 -9.03 -9.85 -14.41
CA ALA A 27 -8.31 -10.48 -15.51
C ALA A 27 -6.91 -10.90 -15.06
N ILE A 28 -6.17 -9.97 -14.47
CA ILE A 28 -4.84 -10.19 -13.89
C ILE A 28 -4.83 -11.38 -12.92
N ALA A 29 -5.84 -11.49 -12.04
CA ALA A 29 -5.92 -12.58 -11.06
C ALA A 29 -6.02 -13.98 -11.69
N ARG A 30 -6.50 -14.11 -12.94
CA ARG A 30 -6.54 -15.41 -13.64
C ARG A 30 -5.15 -16.00 -13.87
N HIS A 31 -4.12 -15.16 -13.85
CA HIS A 31 -2.72 -15.60 -13.97
C HIS A 31 -2.10 -16.07 -12.64
N PHE A 32 -2.82 -15.94 -11.52
CA PHE A 32 -2.32 -16.28 -10.19
C PHE A 32 -3.18 -17.38 -9.56
N PRO A 33 -2.73 -18.65 -9.58
CA PRO A 33 -3.46 -19.74 -8.96
C PRO A 33 -3.85 -19.45 -7.51
N GLY A 34 -5.16 -19.37 -7.27
CA GLY A 34 -5.73 -19.14 -5.95
C GLY A 34 -5.56 -17.72 -5.38
N ARG A 35 -5.10 -16.72 -6.15
CA ARG A 35 -5.28 -15.31 -5.81
C ARG A 35 -6.55 -14.77 -6.46
N ILE A 36 -7.17 -13.76 -5.85
CA ILE A 36 -8.33 -13.06 -6.41
C ILE A 36 -8.00 -11.60 -6.72
N GLY A 37 -8.80 -10.96 -7.57
CA GLY A 37 -8.55 -9.58 -8.02
C GLY A 37 -8.36 -8.58 -6.87
N LYS A 38 -9.14 -8.72 -5.78
CA LYS A 38 -8.95 -7.91 -4.56
C LYS A 38 -7.52 -7.98 -4.04
N GLN A 39 -6.91 -9.16 -4.01
CA GLN A 39 -5.55 -9.35 -3.50
C GLN A 39 -4.51 -8.73 -4.44
N CYS A 40 -4.68 -8.89 -5.76
CA CYS A 40 -3.82 -8.25 -6.77
C CYS A 40 -3.86 -6.72 -6.62
N ARG A 41 -5.08 -6.15 -6.51
CA ARG A 41 -5.31 -4.73 -6.27
C ARG A 41 -4.61 -4.25 -4.99
N GLU A 42 -4.85 -4.94 -3.87
CA GLU A 42 -4.25 -4.58 -2.58
C GLU A 42 -2.72 -4.66 -2.62
N ARG A 43 -2.15 -5.67 -3.28
CA ARG A 43 -0.70 -5.80 -3.42
C ARG A 43 -0.11 -4.66 -4.24
N TRP A 44 -0.73 -4.35 -5.38
CA TRP A 44 -0.30 -3.26 -6.25
C TRP A 44 -0.31 -1.92 -5.52
N HIS A 45 -1.47 -1.48 -5.03
CA HIS A 45 -1.64 -0.15 -4.46
C HIS A 45 -0.96 0.05 -3.11
N ASN A 46 -0.65 -1.01 -2.36
CA ASN A 46 -0.01 -0.86 -1.06
C ASN A 46 1.51 -1.06 -1.10
N GLN A 47 2.07 -1.75 -2.11
CA GLN A 47 3.49 -2.17 -2.07
C GLN A 47 4.23 -2.10 -3.42
N LEU A 48 3.57 -2.35 -4.56
CA LEU A 48 4.29 -2.51 -5.84
C LEU A 48 4.25 -1.27 -6.74
N ARG A 49 3.24 -0.40 -6.60
CA ARG A 49 3.12 0.80 -7.44
C ARG A 49 4.40 1.66 -7.32
N PRO A 50 4.97 2.17 -8.42
CA PRO A 50 6.30 2.80 -8.43
C PRO A 50 6.46 4.04 -7.54
N ASP A 51 5.38 4.74 -7.25
CA ASP A 51 5.34 5.97 -6.43
C ASP A 51 5.28 5.69 -4.91
N ILE A 52 5.29 4.42 -4.50
CA ILE A 52 5.25 4.03 -3.09
C ILE A 52 6.65 4.03 -2.51
N LYS A 53 6.86 4.86 -1.48
CA LYS A 53 8.09 4.89 -0.68
C LYS A 53 8.21 3.63 0.19
N ARG A 54 9.38 2.99 0.12
CA ARG A 54 9.71 1.76 0.87
C ARG A 54 10.73 2.00 1.97
N GLU A 55 11.25 3.22 2.07
CA GLU A 55 12.22 3.66 3.05
C GLU A 55 11.58 3.74 4.45
N ALA A 56 12.43 3.80 5.48
CA ALA A 56 11.99 4.08 6.84
C ALA A 56 11.24 5.43 6.91
N TRP A 57 10.34 5.55 7.89
CA TRP A 57 9.67 6.81 8.16
C TRP A 57 10.69 7.83 8.67
N THR A 58 10.62 9.04 8.14
CA THR A 58 11.47 10.15 8.58
C THR A 58 10.78 10.94 9.69
N ASP A 59 11.56 11.68 10.49
CA ASP A 59 11.03 12.55 11.54
C ASP A 59 10.07 13.63 10.99
N GLU A 60 10.33 14.10 9.76
CA GLU A 60 9.44 15.01 9.02
C GLU A 60 8.09 14.34 8.72
N GLU A 61 8.11 13.11 8.18
CA GLU A 61 6.88 12.35 7.88
C GLU A 61 6.11 12.04 9.17
N GLU A 62 6.79 11.75 10.27
CA GLU A 62 6.18 11.50 11.58
C GLU A 62 5.54 12.77 12.16
N THR A 63 6.20 13.93 12.02
CA THR A 63 5.64 15.22 12.44
C THR A 63 4.37 15.54 11.66
N ILE A 64 4.40 15.43 10.33
CA ILE A 64 3.23 15.65 9.47
C ILE A 64 2.10 14.69 9.84
N LEU A 65 2.42 13.42 10.09
CA LEU A 65 1.45 12.41 10.50
C LEU A 65 0.73 12.80 11.80
N ILE A 66 1.48 13.18 12.83
CA ILE A 66 0.92 13.56 14.15
C ILE A 66 0.03 14.79 14.01
N GLU A 67 0.48 15.82 13.29
CA GLU A 67 -0.29 17.03 13.08
C GLU A 67 -1.56 16.78 12.27
N ALA A 68 -1.46 16.02 11.17
CA ALA A 68 -2.61 15.68 10.35
C ALA A 68 -3.62 14.84 11.15
N HIS A 69 -3.16 13.83 11.90
CA HIS A 69 -4.04 13.01 12.74
C HIS A 69 -4.75 13.83 13.82
N ARG A 70 -4.07 14.79 14.47
CA ARG A 70 -4.70 15.72 15.42
C ARG A 70 -5.83 16.54 14.78
N ARG A 71 -5.72 16.90 13.50
CA ARG A 71 -6.70 17.73 12.79
C ARG A 71 -7.87 16.94 12.24
N VAL A 72 -7.63 15.75 11.68
CA VAL A 72 -8.65 15.00 10.93
C VAL A 72 -9.00 13.63 11.51
N GLY A 73 -8.30 13.19 12.55
CA GLY A 73 -8.48 11.87 13.18
C GLY A 73 -8.04 10.72 12.27
N ASN A 74 -8.75 9.59 12.35
CA ASN A 74 -8.45 8.36 11.59
C ASN A 74 -8.83 8.42 10.10
N LYS A 75 -8.79 9.61 9.48
CA LYS A 75 -9.00 9.80 8.04
C LYS A 75 -7.71 9.51 7.28
N TRP A 76 -7.30 8.24 7.27
CA TRP A 76 -6.02 7.81 6.71
C TRP A 76 -5.81 8.20 5.25
N ALA A 77 -6.88 8.16 4.44
CA ALA A 77 -6.83 8.56 3.04
C ALA A 77 -6.52 10.05 2.88
N ASP A 78 -7.00 10.90 3.79
CA ASP A 78 -6.70 12.33 3.78
C ASP A 78 -5.28 12.61 4.28
N ILE A 79 -4.82 11.87 5.29
CA ILE A 79 -3.45 11.98 5.79
C ILE A 79 -2.43 11.51 4.72
N ALA A 80 -2.73 10.44 3.98
CA ALA A 80 -1.87 9.95 2.90
C ALA A 80 -1.71 10.97 1.76
N LYS A 81 -2.66 11.90 1.56
CA LYS A 81 -2.53 12.96 0.55
C LYS A 81 -1.45 13.99 0.91
N VAL A 82 -1.18 14.19 2.21
CA VAL A 82 -0.16 15.16 2.66
C VAL A 82 1.22 14.54 2.84
N ILE A 83 1.31 13.21 2.97
CA ILE A 83 2.58 12.47 3.07
C ILE A 83 2.86 11.76 1.75
N THR A 84 3.41 12.49 0.78
CA THR A 84 3.62 11.99 -0.60
C THR A 84 4.41 10.68 -0.61
N GLY A 85 3.87 9.68 -1.32
CA GLY A 85 4.48 8.35 -1.45
C GLY A 85 4.17 7.38 -0.31
N ARG A 86 3.51 7.81 0.77
CA ARG A 86 2.96 6.90 1.79
C ARG A 86 1.50 6.60 1.48
N THR A 87 1.17 5.32 1.40
CA THR A 87 -0.21 4.89 1.14
C THR A 87 -1.07 5.02 2.40
N GLU A 88 -2.39 5.09 2.24
CA GLU A 88 -3.35 5.04 3.35
C GLU A 88 -3.04 3.90 4.32
N ASN A 89 -2.74 2.72 3.76
CA ASN A 89 -2.41 1.54 4.55
C ASN A 89 -1.07 1.69 5.29
N ALA A 90 -0.06 2.30 4.67
CA ALA A 90 1.21 2.60 5.32
C ALA A 90 1.03 3.56 6.50
N VAL A 91 0.27 4.64 6.32
CA VAL A 91 -0.05 5.64 7.36
C VAL A 91 -0.73 4.97 8.56
N LYS A 92 -1.83 4.25 8.32
CA LYS A 92 -2.57 3.53 9.37
C LYS A 92 -1.68 2.53 10.11
N ASN A 93 -0.85 1.79 9.37
CA ASN A 93 0.02 0.78 9.96
C ASN A 93 1.12 1.40 10.83
N HIS A 94 1.72 2.50 10.37
CA HIS A 94 2.73 3.23 11.13
C HIS A 94 2.14 3.77 12.43
N TRP A 95 1.00 4.47 12.37
CA TRP A 95 0.31 4.98 13.55
C TRP A 95 0.03 3.88 14.59
N ASN A 96 -0.56 2.76 14.15
CA ASN A 96 -0.87 1.65 15.04
C ASN A 96 0.38 0.95 15.59
N ALA A 97 1.48 0.93 14.84
CA ALA A 97 2.76 0.41 15.33
C ALA A 97 3.36 1.32 16.41
N THR A 98 3.26 2.63 16.25
CA THR A 98 3.71 3.63 17.23
C THR A 98 2.87 3.58 18.51
N LEU A 99 1.55 3.39 18.41
CA LEU A 99 0.68 3.22 19.58
C LEU A 99 1.01 1.97 20.40
N ARG A 100 1.40 0.85 19.77
CA ARG A 100 1.76 -0.38 20.47
C ARG A 100 3.10 -0.31 21.22
N ARG A 101 3.93 0.70 20.91
CA ARG A 101 5.22 0.92 21.57
C ARG A 101 5.12 1.86 22.77
N ARG A 102 3.94 2.43 23.01
CA ARG A 102 3.59 3.20 24.22
C ARG A 102 2.82 2.31 25.18
#